data_AF-A0A6P1YEK9-F1
#
_entry.id   AF-A0A6P1YEK9-F1
#
_cell.length_a   1.000
_cell.length_b   1.000
_cell.length_c   1.000
_cell.angle_alpha   90.00
_cell.angle_beta   90.00
_cell.angle_gamma   90.00
#
_symmetry.space_group_name_H-M   'P 1'
#
loop_
_entity.id
_entity.type
_entity.pdbx_description
1 polymer ?
#
loop_
_entity_poly.entity_id
_entity_poly.type
_entity_poly.pdbx_seq_one_letter_code
_entity_poly.pdbx_strand_id
1 'polypeptide(L)'
;MYIRQISLISFEEIIKFQQETKLEMVLSQLDVFKLANNLRKSSNSRGLKGYEPTALIYALIAINRIINNYKSIFKPTNYTMDFGYEFKYIYSDIINRFNGISIITYNFRGSYAPPEGLDKDFNPICSAGLKLVY
;
A
#
# COMPACT_ATOMS: atom_id res chain seq x y z
N MET A 1 -1.75 20.53 -46.49
CA MET A 1 -1.99 19.08 -46.66
C MET A 1 -1.39 18.36 -45.47
N TYR A 2 -2.20 17.92 -44.51
CA TYR A 2 -1.72 17.18 -43.34
C TYR A 2 -1.82 15.69 -43.64
N ILE A 3 -0.68 15.03 -43.87
CA ILE A 3 -0.63 13.58 -43.98
C ILE A 3 -0.70 13.03 -42.55
N ARG A 4 -1.85 12.46 -42.16
CA ARG A 4 -1.96 11.65 -40.95
C ARG A 4 -1.65 10.21 -41.33
N GLN A 5 -0.48 9.72 -40.93
CA GLN A 5 -0.17 8.30 -41.00
C GLN A 5 -1.14 7.54 -40.10
N ILE A 6 -1.85 6.55 -40.66
CA ILE A 6 -2.63 5.59 -39.89
C ILE A 6 -1.64 4.62 -39.25
N SER A 7 -1.68 4.49 -37.92
CA SER A 7 -0.88 3.47 -37.22
C SER A 7 -1.42 2.10 -37.62
N LEU A 8 -0.63 1.33 -38.37
CA LEU A 8 -0.99 -0.03 -38.81
C LEU A 8 -1.00 -1.04 -37.66
N ILE A 9 -0.27 -0.73 -36.57
CA ILE A 9 -0.16 -1.57 -35.38
C ILE A 9 -0.31 -0.66 -34.17
N SER A 10 -1.13 -1.05 -33.19
CA SER A 10 -1.25 -0.30 -31.94
C SER A 10 -0.15 -0.68 -30.96
N PHE A 11 0.17 0.22 -30.03
CA PHE A 11 1.13 -0.07 -28.96
C PHE A 11 0.73 -1.32 -28.14
N GLU A 12 -0.56 -1.53 -27.93
CA GLU A 12 -1.12 -2.69 -27.23
C GLU A 12 -0.89 -4.00 -28.00
N GLU A 13 -0.87 -3.97 -29.33
CA GLU A 13 -0.53 -5.12 -30.15
C GLU A 13 0.96 -5.43 -30.07
N ILE A 14 1.83 -4.42 -30.08
CA ILE A 14 3.29 -4.61 -29.94
C ILE A 14 3.63 -5.25 -28.60
N ILE A 15 2.95 -4.85 -27.52
CA ILE A 15 3.13 -5.45 -26.19
C ILE A 15 2.88 -6.97 -26.22
N LYS A 16 1.91 -7.45 -27.00
CA LYS A 16 1.58 -8.89 -27.08
C LYS A 16 2.69 -9.72 -27.72
N PHE A 17 3.59 -9.12 -28.49
CA PHE A 17 4.73 -9.80 -29.10
C PHE A 17 6.00 -9.78 -28.24
N GLN A 18 5.98 -9.12 -27.08
CA GLN A 18 7.10 -9.14 -26.16
C GLN A 18 7.25 -10.53 -25.53
N GLN A 19 8.49 -10.98 -25.37
CA GLN A 19 8.79 -12.24 -24.69
C GLN A 19 8.48 -12.12 -23.20
N GLU A 20 7.99 -13.19 -22.60
CA GLU A 20 7.76 -13.23 -21.16
C GLU A 20 9.08 -12.99 -20.41
N THR A 21 9.00 -12.15 -19.39
CA THR A 21 10.10 -11.93 -18.47
C THR A 21 10.35 -13.17 -17.62
N LYS A 22 11.58 -13.34 -17.14
CA LYS A 22 11.93 -14.42 -16.20
C LYS A 22 11.02 -14.46 -14.97
N LEU A 23 10.48 -13.32 -14.55
CA LEU A 23 9.54 -13.24 -13.43
C LEU A 23 8.18 -13.82 -13.80
N GLU A 24 7.64 -13.45 -14.95
CA GLU A 24 6.35 -13.97 -15.46
C GLU A 24 6.41 -15.48 -15.66
N MET A 25 7.50 -15.98 -16.24
CA MET A 25 7.72 -17.43 -16.38
C MET A 25 7.73 -18.17 -15.04
N VAL A 26 8.24 -17.56 -13.97
CA VAL A 26 8.25 -18.17 -12.63
C VAL A 26 6.87 -18.07 -11.99
N LEU A 27 6.19 -16.94 -12.12
CA LEU A 27 4.87 -16.72 -11.56
C LEU A 27 3.81 -17.62 -12.21
N SER A 28 3.93 -17.91 -13.52
CA SER A 28 3.00 -18.78 -14.25
C SER A 28 3.05 -20.24 -13.79
N GLN A 29 4.14 -20.68 -13.16
CA GLN A 29 4.29 -22.04 -12.60
C GLN A 29 3.65 -22.18 -11.21
N LEU A 30 3.26 -21.08 -10.56
CA LEU A 30 2.72 -21.10 -9.21
C LEU A 30 1.19 -21.22 -9.23
N ASP A 31 0.66 -22.33 -8.73
CA ASP A 31 -0.79 -22.44 -8.48
C ASP A 31 -1.19 -21.66 -7.24
N VAL A 32 -1.81 -20.49 -7.46
CA VAL A 32 -2.30 -19.59 -6.41
C VAL A 32 -3.82 -19.67 -6.23
N PHE A 33 -4.52 -20.55 -6.95
CA PHE A 33 -5.98 -20.57 -6.99
C PHE A 33 -6.62 -20.79 -5.61
N LYS A 34 -6.10 -21.77 -4.86
CA LYS A 34 -6.59 -22.08 -3.51
C LYS A 34 -6.47 -20.88 -2.57
N LEU A 35 -5.33 -20.19 -2.63
CA LEU A 35 -5.07 -19.01 -1.81
C LEU A 35 -5.96 -17.83 -2.24
N ALA A 36 -6.08 -17.61 -3.54
CA ALA A 36 -6.92 -16.55 -4.10
C ALA A 36 -8.39 -16.72 -3.68
N ASN A 37 -8.93 -17.94 -3.68
CA ASN A 37 -10.31 -18.20 -3.27
C ASN A 37 -10.55 -17.87 -1.79
N ASN A 38 -9.59 -18.14 -0.91
CA ASN A 38 -9.71 -17.79 0.51
C ASN A 38 -9.68 -16.27 0.75
N LEU A 39 -9.04 -15.52 -0.15
CA LEU A 39 -8.96 -14.05 -0.08
C LEU A 39 -10.15 -13.35 -0.74
N ARG A 40 -10.97 -14.06 -1.54
CA ARG A 40 -12.15 -13.47 -2.18
C ARG A 40 -13.15 -13.04 -1.10
N LYS A 41 -13.49 -11.74 -1.12
CA LYS A 41 -14.53 -11.21 -0.25
C LYS A 41 -15.89 -11.82 -0.61
N SER A 42 -16.72 -12.03 0.41
CA SER A 42 -18.13 -12.36 0.21
C SER A 42 -18.81 -11.28 -0.64
N SER A 43 -19.73 -11.70 -1.51
CA SER A 43 -20.59 -10.82 -2.31
C SER A 43 -21.33 -9.76 -1.47
N ASN A 44 -21.52 -10.02 -0.18
CA ASN A 44 -22.21 -9.13 0.74
C ASN A 44 -21.28 -8.08 1.39
N SER A 45 -20.01 -8.01 1.00
CA SER A 45 -19.08 -7.02 1.53
C SER A 45 -19.47 -5.62 1.05
N ARG A 46 -19.71 -4.71 1.99
CA ARG A 46 -19.99 -3.30 1.69
C ARG A 46 -18.66 -2.56 1.50
N GLY A 47 -18.57 -1.72 0.48
CA GLY A 47 -17.40 -0.88 0.19
C GLY A 47 -17.02 -0.86 -1.29
N LEU A 48 -15.86 -0.27 -1.58
CA LEU A 48 -15.30 -0.26 -2.93
C LEU A 48 -14.99 -1.68 -3.41
N LYS A 49 -15.09 -1.90 -4.73
CA LYS A 49 -14.63 -3.15 -5.36
C LYS A 49 -13.15 -3.33 -5.02
N GLY A 50 -12.82 -4.48 -4.44
CA GLY A 50 -11.43 -4.81 -4.10
C GLY A 50 -10.59 -5.13 -5.34
N TYR A 51 -9.28 -5.24 -5.14
CA TYR A 51 -8.35 -5.74 -6.17
C TYR A 51 -8.53 -7.24 -6.39
N GLU A 52 -8.16 -7.73 -7.59
CA GLU A 52 -8.14 -9.15 -7.90
C GLU A 52 -7.16 -9.91 -6.97
N PRO A 53 -7.60 -10.95 -6.23
CA PRO A 53 -6.76 -11.64 -5.26
C PRO A 53 -5.49 -12.26 -5.85
N THR A 54 -5.59 -12.80 -7.07
CA THR A 54 -4.43 -13.36 -7.79
C THR A 54 -3.35 -12.32 -8.01
N ALA A 55 -3.74 -11.11 -8.42
CA ALA A 55 -2.81 -10.00 -8.65
C ALA A 55 -2.15 -9.56 -7.34
N LEU A 56 -2.90 -9.50 -6.23
CA LEU A 56 -2.36 -9.20 -4.92
C LEU A 56 -1.29 -10.22 -4.47
N ILE A 57 -1.56 -11.51 -4.68
CA ILE A 57 -0.62 -12.59 -4.32
C ILE A 57 0.67 -12.45 -5.13
N TYR A 58 0.58 -12.25 -6.45
CA TYR A 58 1.76 -12.07 -7.30
C TYR A 58 2.54 -10.81 -6.94
N ALA A 59 1.87 -9.70 -6.67
CA ALA A 59 2.52 -8.48 -6.19
C ALA A 59 3.27 -8.73 -4.88
N LEU A 60 2.65 -9.44 -3.93
CA LEU A 60 3.29 -9.78 -2.66
C LEU A 60 4.55 -10.64 -2.85
N ILE A 61 4.49 -11.65 -3.73
CA ILE A 61 5.65 -12.52 -4.05
C ILE A 61 6.77 -11.69 -4.68
N ALA A 62 6.44 -10.84 -5.65
CA ALA A 62 7.40 -9.96 -6.32
C ALA A 62 8.07 -9.00 -5.33
N ILE A 63 7.29 -8.33 -4.48
CA ILE A 63 7.79 -7.43 -3.44
C ILE A 63 8.69 -8.17 -2.45
N ASN A 64 8.27 -9.34 -1.96
CA ASN A 64 9.08 -10.13 -1.04
C ASN A 64 10.42 -10.53 -1.66
N ARG A 65 10.42 -10.92 -2.95
CA ARG A 65 11.65 -11.23 -3.68
C ARG A 65 12.57 -10.01 -3.81
N ILE A 66 12.02 -8.84 -4.11
CA ILE A 66 12.79 -7.58 -4.18
C ILE A 66 13.39 -7.26 -2.82
N ILE A 67 12.59 -7.28 -1.76
CA ILE A 67 13.05 -6.97 -0.39
C ILE A 67 14.16 -7.93 0.02
N ASN A 68 14.04 -9.23 -0.25
CA ASN A 68 15.05 -10.22 0.14
C ASN A 68 16.36 -10.05 -0.66
N ASN A 69 16.28 -9.77 -1.96
CA ASN A 69 17.46 -9.63 -2.81
C ASN A 69 18.17 -8.28 -2.64
N TYR A 70 17.41 -7.21 -2.36
CA TYR A 70 17.90 -5.84 -2.33
C TYR A 70 17.80 -5.19 -0.95
N LYS A 71 17.65 -5.98 0.12
CA LYS A 71 17.49 -5.50 1.51
C LYS A 71 18.57 -4.50 1.94
N SER A 72 19.80 -4.68 1.44
CA SER A 72 20.93 -3.81 1.76
C SER A 72 20.82 -2.43 1.11
N ILE A 73 20.25 -2.38 -0.09
CA ILE A 73 20.11 -1.17 -0.92
C ILE A 73 18.81 -0.43 -0.58
N PHE A 74 17.72 -1.16 -0.41
CA PHE A 74 16.40 -0.60 -0.13
C PHE A 74 16.13 -0.59 1.37
N LYS A 75 16.57 0.49 2.04
CA LYS A 75 16.32 0.76 3.46
C LYS A 75 15.47 2.03 3.62
N PRO A 76 14.16 1.98 3.32
CA PRO A 76 13.30 3.13 3.48
C PRO A 76 13.24 3.54 4.95
N THR A 77 13.49 4.81 5.22
CA THR A 77 13.39 5.38 6.57
C THR A 77 12.01 5.97 6.83
N ASN A 78 11.30 6.39 5.78
CA ASN A 78 10.01 7.07 5.88
C ASN A 78 8.93 6.26 5.16
N TYR A 79 7.79 6.08 5.84
CA TYR A 79 6.66 5.29 5.37
C TYR A 79 5.39 6.16 5.35
N THR A 80 4.73 6.28 4.19
CA THR A 80 3.59 7.18 4.02
C THR A 80 2.40 6.83 4.90
N MET A 81 2.09 5.53 5.06
CA MET A 81 0.93 5.03 5.84
C MET A 81 -0.44 5.43 5.29
N ASP A 82 -0.58 5.45 3.95
CA ASP A 82 -1.84 5.80 3.26
C ASP A 82 -2.96 4.77 3.46
N PHE A 83 -2.61 3.55 3.93
CA PHE A 83 -3.56 2.50 4.28
C PHE A 83 -3.21 1.88 5.64
N GLY A 84 -4.23 1.47 6.39
CA GLY A 84 -4.05 0.80 7.67
C GLY A 84 -3.56 1.71 8.80
N TYR A 85 -3.71 3.03 8.66
CA TYR A 85 -3.38 4.01 9.70
C TYR A 85 -4.20 3.86 10.98
N GLU A 86 -5.23 3.02 10.96
CA GLU A 86 -6.07 2.62 12.10
C GLU A 86 -5.52 1.42 12.89
N PHE A 87 -4.52 0.71 12.35
CA PHE A 87 -3.98 -0.52 12.94
C PHE A 87 -2.66 -0.29 13.68
N LYS A 88 -2.69 -0.36 15.01
CA LYS A 88 -1.53 -0.12 15.89
C LYS A 88 -0.35 -1.06 15.61
N TYR A 89 -0.62 -2.31 15.25
CA TYR A 89 0.45 -3.29 14.99
C TYR A 89 1.32 -2.90 13.80
N ILE A 90 0.77 -2.22 12.78
CA ILE A 90 1.53 -1.76 11.60
C ILE A 90 2.56 -0.71 12.02
N TYR A 91 2.17 0.26 12.84
CA TYR A 91 3.09 1.26 13.39
C TYR A 91 4.17 0.62 14.27
N SER A 92 3.78 -0.38 15.07
CA SER A 92 4.72 -1.11 15.92
C SER A 92 5.78 -1.84 15.10
N ASP A 93 5.41 -2.45 13.98
CA ASP A 93 6.35 -3.11 13.07
C ASP A 93 7.28 -2.10 12.39
N ILE A 94 6.77 -0.94 11.95
CA ILE A 94 7.60 0.09 11.33
C ILE A 94 8.73 0.55 12.26
N ILE A 95 8.40 0.79 13.53
CA ILE A 95 9.37 1.24 14.53
C ILE A 95 10.31 0.09 14.91
N ASN A 96 9.77 -1.05 15.35
CA ASN A 96 10.55 -2.09 16.01
C ASN A 96 11.27 -3.02 15.03
N ARG A 97 10.66 -3.30 13.86
CA ARG A 97 11.18 -4.26 12.88
C ARG A 97 11.91 -3.58 11.74
N PHE A 98 11.40 -2.44 11.29
CA PHE A 98 11.96 -1.73 10.14
C PHE A 98 12.79 -0.50 10.52
N ASN A 99 12.78 -0.10 11.79
CA ASN A 99 13.51 1.07 12.30
C ASN A 99 13.24 2.34 11.47
N GLY A 100 11.97 2.50 11.06
CA GLY A 100 11.48 3.59 10.23
C GLY A 100 10.52 4.52 10.97
N ILE A 101 10.07 5.55 10.25
CA ILE A 101 9.19 6.62 10.73
C ILE A 101 7.97 6.69 9.82
N SER A 102 6.78 6.77 10.42
CA SER A 102 5.52 7.00 9.70
C SER A 102 5.31 8.49 9.42
N ILE A 103 4.99 8.86 8.18
CA ILE A 103 4.66 10.23 7.77
C ILE A 103 3.23 10.57 8.22
N ILE A 104 2.25 9.71 7.88
CA ILE A 104 0.90 9.83 8.42
C ILE A 104 0.90 9.26 9.84
N THR A 105 0.34 10.02 10.78
CA THR A 105 0.22 9.63 12.18
C THR A 105 -0.88 8.58 12.38
N TYR A 106 -0.70 7.74 13.40
CA TYR A 106 -1.72 6.79 13.84
C TYR A 106 -3.05 7.49 14.11
N ASN A 107 -4.11 7.04 13.42
CA ASN A 107 -5.46 7.58 13.53
C ASN A 107 -6.44 6.43 13.76
N PHE A 108 -6.82 6.21 15.02
CA PHE A 108 -7.77 5.16 15.36
C PHE A 108 -9.19 5.55 14.92
N ARG A 109 -9.93 4.60 14.36
CA ARG A 109 -11.27 4.86 13.82
C ARG A 109 -12.25 5.30 14.91
N GLY A 110 -12.98 6.38 14.65
CA GLY A 110 -13.90 6.98 15.63
C GLY A 110 -13.21 7.90 16.65
N SER A 111 -11.90 8.12 16.53
CA SER A 111 -11.22 9.19 17.26
C SER A 111 -11.60 10.52 16.61
N TYR A 112 -12.28 11.38 17.36
CA TYR A 112 -12.48 12.75 16.94
C TYR A 112 -11.17 13.51 17.15
N ALA A 113 -10.76 14.32 16.17
CA ALA A 113 -9.79 15.36 16.44
C ALA A 113 -10.37 16.26 17.54
N PRO A 114 -9.62 16.55 18.61
CA PRO A 114 -10.09 17.50 19.60
C PRO A 114 -10.32 18.86 18.92
N PRO A 115 -11.25 19.70 19.43
CA PRO A 115 -11.45 21.04 18.90
C PRO A 115 -10.14 21.84 18.91
N GLU A 116 -10.00 22.80 17.99
CA GLU A 116 -8.80 23.65 17.93
C GLU A 116 -8.49 24.27 19.31
N GLY A 117 -7.24 24.15 19.75
CA GLY A 117 -6.80 24.65 21.05
C GLY A 117 -7.06 23.70 22.23
N LEU A 118 -7.53 22.47 21.99
CA LEU A 118 -7.70 21.44 23.03
C LEU A 118 -6.88 20.17 22.73
N ASP A 119 -6.39 19.50 23.77
CA ASP A 119 -5.88 18.14 23.66
C ASP A 119 -7.01 17.10 23.65
N LYS A 120 -6.64 15.83 23.44
CA LYS A 120 -7.57 14.68 23.43
C LYS A 120 -8.39 14.50 24.71
N ASP A 121 -7.94 15.06 25.82
CA ASP A 121 -8.58 15.00 27.13
C ASP A 121 -9.35 16.31 27.41
N PHE A 122 -9.56 17.15 26.38
CA PHE A 122 -10.22 18.46 26.42
C PHE A 122 -9.53 19.48 27.33
N ASN A 123 -8.21 19.37 27.53
CA ASN A 123 -7.43 20.41 28.20
C ASN A 123 -6.96 21.45 27.19
N PRO A 124 -6.89 22.74 27.57
CA PRO A 124 -6.38 23.78 26.70
C PRO A 124 -4.89 23.60 26.41
N ILE A 125 -4.55 23.71 25.12
CA ILE A 125 -3.17 23.67 24.60
C ILE A 125 -2.84 25.00 23.92
N CYS A 126 -1.57 25.40 23.96
CA CYS A 126 -1.11 26.59 23.25
C CYS A 126 -0.97 26.32 21.74
N SER A 127 -0.68 27.36 20.95
CA SER A 127 -0.44 27.26 19.50
C SER A 127 0.74 26.35 19.13
N ALA A 128 1.66 26.07 20.07
CA ALA A 128 2.76 25.11 19.90
C ALA A 128 2.37 23.67 20.30
N GLY A 129 1.11 23.42 20.69
CA GLY A 129 0.62 22.08 21.07
C GLY A 129 1.00 21.64 22.49
N LEU A 130 1.50 22.54 23.35
CA LEU A 130 1.85 22.24 24.73
C LEU A 130 0.66 22.45 25.66
N LYS A 131 0.47 21.55 26.63
CA LYS A 131 -0.58 21.64 27.65
C LYS A 131 -0.37 22.85 28.55
N LEU A 132 -1.41 23.67 28.70
CA LEU A 132 -1.39 24.79 29.64
C LEU A 132 -1.58 24.22 31.06
N VAL A 133 -0.57 24.44 31.91
CA VAL A 133 -0.61 24.08 33.34
C VAL A 133 -0.99 25.36 34.09
N TYR A 134 -2.05 25.29 34.88
CA TYR A 134 -2.51 26.37 35.76
C TYR A 134 -2.16 26.07 37.22
#